data_AF-A0A2C9JCZ6-F1
#
_entry.id   AF-A0A2C9JCZ6-F1
#
_cell.length_a   1.000
_cell.length_b   1.000
_cell.length_c   1.000
_cell.angle_alpha   90.00
_cell.angle_beta   90.00
_cell.angle_gamma   90.00
#
_symmetry.space_group_name_H-M   'P 1'
#
loop_
_entity.id
_entity.type
_entity.pdbx_description
1 polymer ?
#
loop_
_entity_poly.entity_id
_entity_poly.type
_entity_poly.pdbx_seq_one_letter_code
_entity_poly.pdbx_strand_id
1 'polypeptide(L)'
;MTEVHDFGIAPVTCHTFDKNRTGLALSHNDSNVKIYKKSANKWQETDTLSEHGQRVTSIDWAPNSNRIVTCSADRNAFVWMLEDGKWKQVLVIPRINRAATFVRWSPKENKFAVASGSRLIAICYYDVENNWWLSHHIKKPIRSTVTW
;
A
#
# COMPACT_ATOMS: atom_id res chain seq x y z
N MET A 1 -11.80 7.71 25.04
CA MET A 1 -13.18 7.69 24.49
C MET A 1 -13.08 7.14 23.08
N THR A 2 -13.86 6.11 22.74
CA THR A 2 -13.83 5.49 21.40
C THR A 2 -14.64 6.36 20.44
N GLU A 3 -14.06 6.72 19.29
CA GLU A 3 -14.78 7.37 18.20
C GLU A 3 -15.29 6.31 17.22
N VAL A 4 -16.53 6.42 16.75
CA VAL A 4 -17.11 5.54 15.74
C VAL A 4 -17.42 6.37 14.51
N HIS A 5 -16.89 5.96 13.37
CA HIS A 5 -17.06 6.62 12.08
C HIS A 5 -17.57 5.60 11.06
N ASP A 6 -18.45 6.04 10.16
CA ASP A 6 -19.00 5.22 9.08
C ASP A 6 -18.34 5.62 7.75
N PHE A 7 -17.77 4.64 7.06
CA PHE A 7 -17.12 4.81 5.75
C PHE A 7 -17.91 4.10 4.63
N GLY A 8 -19.17 3.75 4.89
CA GLY A 8 -20.06 3.08 3.96
C GLY A 8 -20.34 1.62 4.34
N ILE A 9 -21.25 1.01 3.58
CA ILE A 9 -21.75 -0.34 3.84
C ILE A 9 -20.83 -1.46 3.35
N ALA A 10 -19.81 -1.14 2.55
CA ALA A 10 -18.92 -2.11 1.96
C ALA A 10 -17.79 -2.50 2.93
N PRO A 11 -17.38 -3.79 2.97
CA PRO A 11 -16.36 -4.26 3.91
C PRO A 11 -15.02 -3.58 3.65
N VAL A 12 -14.38 -3.12 4.72
CA VAL A 12 -13.03 -2.57 4.69
C VAL A 12 -12.02 -3.71 4.69
N THR A 13 -11.27 -3.88 3.60
CA THR A 13 -10.29 -4.99 3.48
C THR A 13 -8.91 -4.59 3.99
N CYS A 14 -8.53 -3.34 3.78
CA CYS A 14 -7.26 -2.81 4.26
C CYS A 14 -7.38 -1.30 4.46
N HIS A 15 -6.62 -0.79 5.43
CA HIS A 15 -6.56 0.61 5.75
C HIS A 15 -5.20 0.95 6.38
N THR A 16 -4.83 2.23 6.35
CA THR A 16 -3.67 2.76 7.06
C THR A 16 -3.86 4.25 7.35
N PHE A 17 -3.27 4.71 8.44
CA PHE A 17 -3.22 6.13 8.76
C PHE A 17 -1.89 6.74 8.30
N ASP A 18 -1.89 8.04 8.07
CA ASP A 18 -0.66 8.82 8.05
C ASP A 18 -0.04 8.89 9.47
N LYS A 19 1.18 9.42 9.57
CA LYS A 19 1.88 9.57 10.86
C LYS A 19 1.10 10.39 11.88
N ASN A 20 0.42 11.46 11.44
CA ASN A 20 -0.28 12.37 12.32
C ASN A 20 -1.72 11.92 12.65
N ARG A 21 -2.19 10.81 12.06
CA ARG A 21 -3.59 10.33 12.13
C ARG A 21 -4.60 11.38 11.64
N THR A 22 -4.17 12.22 10.71
CA THR A 22 -4.98 13.23 10.03
C THR A 22 -5.39 12.78 8.63
N GLY A 23 -4.71 11.78 8.08
CA GLY A 23 -5.01 11.13 6.81
C GLY A 23 -5.32 9.65 7.02
N LEU A 24 -6.26 9.12 6.24
CA LEU A 24 -6.66 7.72 6.25
C LEU A 24 -6.78 7.24 4.81
N ALA A 25 -6.04 6.19 4.48
CA ALA A 25 -6.17 5.49 3.21
C ALA A 25 -6.91 4.18 3.47
N LEU A 26 -7.93 3.89 2.66
CA LEU A 26 -8.85 2.79 2.90
C LEU A 26 -9.32 2.18 1.56
N SER A 27 -9.48 0.85 1.52
CA SER A 27 -10.05 0.15 0.37
C SER A 27 -11.25 -0.71 0.77
N HIS A 28 -12.26 -0.77 -0.11
CA HIS A 28 -13.53 -1.47 0.10
C HIS A 28 -13.62 -2.75 -0.73
N ASN A 29 -12.71 -3.70 -0.52
CA ASN A 29 -12.64 -4.96 -1.28
C ASN A 29 -12.68 -4.76 -2.81
N ASP A 30 -12.25 -3.61 -3.29
CA ASP A 30 -12.29 -3.19 -4.68
C ASP A 30 -10.88 -2.81 -5.15
N SER A 31 -10.76 -2.39 -6.40
CA SER A 31 -9.48 -1.97 -7.00
C SER A 31 -9.05 -0.56 -6.60
N ASN A 32 -9.84 0.13 -5.79
CA ASN A 32 -9.60 1.53 -5.47
C ASN A 32 -9.09 1.70 -4.04
N VAL A 33 -8.35 2.78 -3.81
CA VAL A 33 -8.04 3.27 -2.47
C VAL A 33 -8.59 4.67 -2.32
N LYS A 34 -9.47 4.86 -1.36
CA LYS A 34 -10.00 6.16 -0.98
C LYS A 34 -9.09 6.82 0.04
N ILE A 35 -8.82 8.10 -0.16
CA ILE A 35 -8.06 8.94 0.76
C ILE A 35 -9.03 9.87 1.47
N TYR A 36 -8.96 9.84 2.79
CA TYR A 36 -9.74 10.70 3.67
C TYR A 36 -8.81 11.62 4.46
N LYS A 37 -9.25 12.85 4.71
CA LYS A 37 -8.62 13.75 5.68
C LYS A 37 -9.57 14.03 6.84
N LYS A 38 -9.02 14.07 8.05
CA LYS A 38 -9.75 14.44 9.27
C LYS A 38 -9.84 15.96 9.34
N SER A 39 -11.06 16.47 9.33
CA SER A 39 -11.37 17.88 9.60
C SER A 39 -12.25 17.94 10.85
N ALA A 40 -11.71 18.50 11.94
CA ALA A 40 -12.29 18.40 13.28
C ALA A 40 -12.58 16.93 13.68
N ASN A 41 -13.85 16.59 13.89
CA ASN A 41 -14.30 15.23 14.24
C ASN A 41 -14.96 14.48 13.07
N LYS A 42 -14.76 14.91 11.82
CA LYS A 42 -15.30 14.24 10.63
C LYS A 42 -14.20 13.86 9.66
N TRP A 43 -14.40 12.75 8.97
CA TRP A 43 -13.56 12.33 7.85
C TRP A 43 -14.20 12.76 6.54
N GLN A 44 -13.42 13.38 5.66
CA GLN A 44 -13.86 13.81 4.35
C GLN A 44 -13.02 13.11 3.29
N GLU A 45 -13.67 12.49 2.31
CA GLU A 45 -12.99 11.91 1.15
C GLU A 45 -12.38 13.04 0.33
N THR A 46 -11.08 12.97 0.06
CA THR A 46 -10.37 13.97 -0.76
C THR A 46 -9.98 13.44 -2.11
N ASP A 47 -9.62 12.15 -2.21
CA ASP A 47 -9.09 11.56 -3.43
C ASP A 47 -9.43 10.07 -3.54
N THR A 48 -9.37 9.55 -4.76
CA THR A 48 -9.44 8.10 -5.05
C THR A 48 -8.26 7.70 -5.93
N LEU A 49 -7.56 6.65 -5.53
CA LEU A 49 -6.43 6.05 -6.23
C LEU A 49 -6.94 4.80 -6.98
N SER A 50 -7.06 4.86 -8.31
CA SER A 50 -7.84 3.88 -9.11
C SER A 50 -7.06 3.19 -10.23
N GLU A 51 -5.76 2.97 -10.04
CA GLU A 51 -4.87 2.42 -11.08
C GLU A 51 -4.72 0.89 -11.03
N HIS A 52 -5.16 0.26 -9.94
CA HIS A 52 -5.10 -1.20 -9.84
C HIS A 52 -6.14 -1.87 -10.74
N GLY A 53 -5.76 -2.99 -11.36
CA GLY A 53 -6.66 -3.75 -12.23
C GLY A 53 -7.51 -4.80 -11.48
N GLN A 54 -7.18 -5.06 -10.21
CA GLN A 54 -7.89 -5.98 -9.33
C GLN A 54 -7.89 -5.47 -7.89
N ARG A 55 -8.57 -6.19 -6.99
CA ARG A 55 -8.72 -5.79 -5.59
C ARG A 55 -7.39 -5.43 -4.92
N VAL A 56 -7.39 -4.31 -4.21
CA VAL A 56 -6.28 -3.91 -3.34
C VAL A 56 -6.25 -4.84 -2.14
N THR A 57 -5.07 -5.37 -1.84
CA THR A 57 -4.87 -6.39 -0.80
C THR A 57 -4.18 -5.82 0.44
N SER A 58 -3.40 -4.75 0.29
CA SER A 58 -2.71 -4.08 1.38
C SER A 58 -2.33 -2.67 0.97
N ILE A 59 -2.33 -1.78 1.95
CA ILE A 59 -1.95 -0.37 1.84
C ILE A 59 -1.01 -0.09 3.00
N ASP A 60 0.07 0.67 2.77
CA ASP A 60 0.91 1.19 3.84
C ASP A 60 1.32 2.64 3.58
N TRP A 61 1.17 3.49 4.59
CA TRP A 61 1.49 4.91 4.52
C TRP A 61 2.87 5.13 5.15
N ALA A 62 3.80 5.65 4.35
CA ALA A 62 5.14 5.95 4.79
C ALA A 62 5.12 6.98 5.95
N PRO A 63 5.87 6.75 7.04
CA PRO A 63 5.74 7.55 8.25
C PRO A 63 6.19 9.01 8.08
N ASN A 64 7.08 9.35 7.16
CA ASN A 64 7.69 10.69 7.09
C ASN A 64 7.49 11.38 5.74
N SER A 65 7.55 10.65 4.62
CA SER A 65 7.50 11.25 3.27
C SER A 65 6.11 11.47 2.69
N ASN A 66 5.05 11.11 3.42
CA ASN A 66 3.67 11.13 2.93
C ASN A 66 3.45 10.27 1.66
N ARG A 67 4.34 9.30 1.41
CA ARG A 67 4.16 8.33 0.33
C ARG A 67 3.22 7.23 0.77
N ILE A 68 2.40 6.73 -0.15
CA ILE A 68 1.58 5.54 0.08
C ILE A 68 2.12 4.44 -0.81
N VAL A 69 2.15 3.21 -0.34
CA VAL A 69 2.35 2.04 -1.19
C VAL A 69 1.11 1.16 -1.14
N THR A 70 0.66 0.72 -2.29
CA THR A 70 -0.47 -0.21 -2.44
C THR A 70 -0.01 -1.44 -3.19
N CYS A 71 -0.62 -2.60 -2.89
CA CYS A 71 -0.42 -3.82 -3.68
C CYS A 71 -1.75 -4.54 -3.92
N SER A 72 -1.85 -5.25 -5.06
CA SER A 72 -3.10 -5.86 -5.51
C SER A 72 -2.94 -7.30 -5.97
N ALA A 73 -4.09 -7.98 -6.07
CA ALA A 73 -4.20 -9.27 -6.70
C ALA A 73 -3.76 -9.25 -8.19
N ASP A 74 -3.71 -8.07 -8.82
CA ASP A 74 -3.19 -7.85 -10.18
C ASP A 74 -1.69 -8.11 -10.33
N ARG A 75 -0.98 -8.39 -9.22
CA ARG A 75 0.46 -8.68 -9.11
C ARG A 75 1.37 -7.46 -9.18
N ASN A 76 0.80 -6.26 -9.21
CA ASN A 76 1.51 -5.00 -9.22
C ASN A 76 1.47 -4.33 -7.84
N ALA A 77 2.36 -3.37 -7.69
CA ALA A 77 2.33 -2.40 -6.61
C ALA A 77 2.47 -1.00 -7.20
N PHE A 78 1.90 -0.01 -6.51
CA PHE A 78 2.09 1.39 -6.86
C PHE A 78 2.63 2.14 -5.66
N VAL A 79 3.55 3.07 -5.92
CA VAL A 79 3.92 4.10 -4.95
C VAL A 79 3.24 5.39 -5.36
N TRP A 80 2.55 6.00 -4.41
CA TRP A 80 1.78 7.23 -4.59
C TRP A 80 2.48 8.36 -3.87
N MET A 81 2.64 9.49 -4.58
CA MET A 81 3.24 10.72 -4.09
C MET A 81 2.26 11.87 -4.30
N LEU A 82 2.11 12.73 -3.31
CA LEU A 82 1.28 13.91 -3.41
C LEU A 82 2.14 15.09 -3.92
N GLU A 83 1.92 15.50 -5.16
CA GLU A 83 2.61 16.61 -5.82
C GLU A 83 1.59 17.62 -6.32
N ASP A 84 1.76 18.91 -5.97
CA ASP A 84 0.83 19.99 -6.36
C ASP A 84 -0.64 19.71 -6.02
N GLY A 85 -0.87 19.04 -4.89
CA GLY A 85 -2.20 18.67 -4.41
C GLY A 85 -2.84 17.50 -5.17
N LYS A 86 -2.12 16.80 -6.05
CA LYS A 86 -2.59 15.63 -6.79
C LYS A 86 -1.74 14.41 -6.49
N TRP A 87 -2.40 13.27 -6.29
CA TRP A 87 -1.70 12.00 -6.15
C TRP A 87 -1.20 11.53 -7.52
N LYS A 88 0.10 11.28 -7.61
CA LYS A 88 0.76 10.67 -8.75
C LYS A 88 1.24 9.28 -8.38
N GLN A 89 1.01 8.33 -9.28
CA GLN A 89 1.46 6.96 -9.15
C GLN A 89 2.79 6.73 -9.86
N VAL A 90 3.58 5.83 -9.29
CA VAL A 90 4.71 5.19 -9.97
C VAL A 90 4.49 3.69 -9.89
N LEU A 91 4.44 3.04 -11.05
CA LEU A 91 4.34 1.58 -11.12
C LEU A 91 5.60 0.94 -10.57
N VAL A 92 5.41 -0.06 -9.70
CA VAL A 92 6.44 -0.94 -9.21
C VAL A 92 6.18 -2.31 -9.78
N ILE A 93 7.22 -2.96 -10.29
CA ILE A 93 7.16 -4.33 -10.80
C ILE A 93 7.88 -5.25 -9.80
N PRO A 94 7.16 -5.92 -8.87
CA PRO A 94 7.77 -6.81 -7.89
C PRO A 94 8.32 -8.10 -8.52
N ARG A 95 8.02 -8.35 -9.81
CA ARG A 95 8.35 -9.57 -10.57
C ARG A 95 7.83 -10.85 -9.88
N ILE A 96 6.56 -10.81 -9.46
CA ILE A 96 5.84 -11.94 -8.84
C ILE A 96 4.87 -12.56 -9.85
N ASN A 97 4.61 -13.87 -9.73
CA ASN A 97 3.73 -14.63 -10.65
C ASN A 97 2.41 -15.11 -9.98
N ARG A 98 2.13 -14.59 -8.78
CA ARG A 98 0.88 -14.75 -8.02
C ARG A 98 0.52 -13.40 -7.39
N ALA A 99 -0.71 -13.27 -6.91
CA ALA A 99 -1.21 -12.06 -6.25
C ALA A 99 -0.20 -11.51 -5.23
N ALA A 100 -0.03 -10.19 -5.21
CA ALA A 100 0.55 -9.55 -4.03
C ALA A 100 -0.49 -9.64 -2.91
N THR A 101 -0.04 -9.93 -1.70
CA THR A 101 -0.92 -10.18 -0.56
C THR A 101 -0.70 -9.20 0.58
N PHE A 102 0.48 -8.60 0.66
CA PHE A 102 0.82 -7.67 1.71
C PHE A 102 1.95 -6.73 1.28
N VAL A 103 1.94 -5.50 1.78
CA VAL A 103 3.02 -4.54 1.56
C VAL A 103 3.36 -3.80 2.85
N ARG A 104 4.64 -3.47 3.03
CA ARG A 104 5.10 -2.64 4.15
C ARG A 104 6.36 -1.86 3.82
N TRP A 105 6.36 -0.56 4.09
CA TRP A 105 7.52 0.32 4.07
C TRP A 105 8.56 -0.10 5.12
N SER A 106 9.83 0.10 4.77
CA SER A 106 10.87 0.13 5.80
C SER A 106 10.67 1.40 6.66
N PRO A 107 11.00 1.37 7.95
CA PRO A 107 10.94 2.56 8.80
C PRO A 107 11.80 3.73 8.30
N LYS A 108 12.83 3.43 7.48
CA LYS A 108 13.69 4.42 6.83
C LYS A 108 13.16 4.90 5.47
N GLU A 109 12.07 4.30 4.98
CA GLU A 109 11.39 4.61 3.71
C GLU A 109 12.24 4.55 2.45
N ASN A 110 13.42 3.93 2.55
CA ASN A 110 14.32 3.69 1.43
C ASN A 110 13.96 2.42 0.66
N LYS A 111 13.18 1.52 1.27
CA LYS A 111 12.73 0.25 0.71
C LYS A 111 11.33 -0.09 1.19
N PHE A 112 10.67 -1.03 0.55
CA PHE A 112 9.48 -1.69 1.06
C PHE A 112 9.46 -3.17 0.66
N ALA A 113 8.74 -3.98 1.41
CA ALA A 113 8.57 -5.40 1.12
C ALA A 113 7.18 -5.66 0.54
N VAL A 114 7.11 -6.49 -0.51
CA VAL A 114 5.87 -7.00 -1.10
C VAL A 114 5.86 -8.51 -0.93
N ALA A 115 4.87 -9.03 -0.21
CA ALA A 115 4.64 -10.46 -0.06
C ALA A 115 3.70 -10.96 -1.18
N SER A 116 3.92 -12.21 -1.62
CA SER A 116 3.10 -12.84 -2.65
C SER A 116 2.73 -14.27 -2.29
N GLY A 117 1.56 -14.72 -2.79
CA GLY A 117 1.13 -16.12 -2.73
C GLY A 117 2.07 -17.11 -3.44
N SER A 118 3.07 -16.63 -4.18
CA SER A 118 4.14 -17.45 -4.78
C SER A 118 5.21 -17.89 -3.79
N ARG A 119 5.02 -17.66 -2.48
CA ARG A 119 6.01 -17.92 -1.41
C ARG A 119 7.30 -17.11 -1.59
N LEU A 120 7.15 -15.91 -2.16
CA LEU A 120 8.24 -14.96 -2.40
C LEU A 120 7.96 -13.64 -1.68
N ILE A 121 9.05 -13.00 -1.25
CA ILE A 121 9.05 -11.61 -0.81
C ILE A 121 9.95 -10.83 -1.76
N ALA A 122 9.39 -9.81 -2.40
CA ALA A 122 10.14 -8.84 -3.17
C ALA A 122 10.47 -7.64 -2.28
N ILE A 123 11.76 -7.29 -2.20
CA ILE A 123 12.22 -6.04 -1.59
C ILE A 123 12.38 -5.03 -2.69
N CYS A 124 11.55 -3.99 -2.68
CA CYS A 124 11.56 -2.92 -3.65
C CYS A 124 12.34 -1.72 -3.10
N TYR A 125 13.15 -1.08 -3.93
CA TYR A 125 13.89 0.13 -3.60
C TYR A 125 13.93 1.05 -4.83
N TYR A 126 14.01 2.35 -4.58
CA TYR A 126 14.04 3.34 -5.65
C TYR A 126 15.46 3.49 -6.18
N ASP A 127 15.61 3.35 -7.49
CA ASP A 127 16.85 3.66 -8.19
C ASP A 127 16.78 5.09 -8.72
N VAL A 128 17.57 5.97 -8.09
CA VAL A 128 17.59 7.41 -8.41
C VAL A 128 18.19 7.65 -9.79
N GLU A 129 19.19 6.85 -10.19
CA GLU A 129 19.89 7.05 -11.46
C GLU A 129 18.99 6.73 -12.65
N ASN A 130 18.19 5.66 -12.51
CA ASN A 130 17.32 5.18 -13.57
C ASN A 130 15.85 5.65 -13.40
N ASN A 131 15.53 6.36 -12.32
CA ASN A 131 14.22 6.92 -12.02
C ASN A 131 13.06 5.88 -12.00
N TRP A 132 13.31 4.69 -11.46
CA TRP A 132 12.29 3.63 -11.33
C TRP A 132 12.54 2.71 -10.14
N TRP A 133 11.53 1.89 -9.80
CA TRP A 133 11.61 0.95 -8.69
C TRP A 133 12.18 -0.39 -9.10
N LEU A 134 13.31 -0.76 -8.50
CA LEU A 134 13.91 -2.08 -8.62
C LEU A 134 13.37 -3.01 -7.52
N SER A 135 13.15 -4.27 -7.87
CA SER A 135 12.83 -5.32 -6.90
C SER A 135 13.98 -6.32 -6.76
N HIS A 136 14.17 -6.88 -5.57
CA HIS A 136 15.06 -8.00 -5.32
C HIS A 136 14.32 -9.09 -4.55
N HIS A 137 14.39 -10.34 -5.00
CA HIS A 137 13.67 -11.44 -4.36
C HIS A 137 14.47 -12.05 -3.22
N ILE A 138 13.82 -12.24 -2.08
CA ILE A 138 14.34 -13.11 -1.03
C ILE A 138 13.94 -14.54 -1.40
N LYS A 139 14.88 -15.29 -1.98
CA LYS A 139 14.66 -16.66 -2.50
C LYS A 139 14.88 -17.77 -1.45
N LYS A 140 15.21 -17.44 -0.20
CA LYS A 140 15.38 -18.47 0.84
C LYS A 140 14.04 -19.19 1.05
N PRO A 141 14.02 -20.53 1.18
CA PRO A 141 12.79 -21.25 1.47
C PRO A 141 12.23 -20.75 2.80
N ILE A 142 11.11 -20.01 2.73
CA ILE A 142 10.37 -19.60 3.92
C ILE A 142 9.63 -20.85 4.39
N ARG A 143 10.27 -21.61 5.28
CA ARG A 143 9.62 -22.74 5.94
C ARG A 143 8.74 -22.21 7.07
N SER A 144 7.53 -22.74 7.17
CA SER A 144 6.71 -22.54 8.38
C SER A 144 7.52 -22.99 9.59
N THR A 145 7.56 -22.17 10.64
CA THR A 145 8.09 -22.58 11.94
C THR A 145 7.08 -23.42 12.73
N VAL A 146 5.84 -23.50 12.28
CA VAL A 146 4.82 -24.40 12.83
C VAL A 146 5.05 -25.77 12.22
N THR A 147 5.62 -26.68 13.00
CA THR A 147 5.68 -28.12 12.74
C THR A 147 4.48 -28.78 13.42
N TRP A 148 3.77 -29.65 12.70
CA TRP A 148 2.74 -30.54 13.26
C TRP A 148 3.37 -31.71 14.00
#